data_AF-A0A7C6N8A5-F1
#
_entry.id   AF-A0A7C6N8A5-F1
#
_cell.length_a   1.000
_cell.length_b   1.000
_cell.length_c   1.000
_cell.angle_alpha   90.00
_cell.angle_beta   90.00
_cell.angle_gamma   90.00
#
_symmetry.space_group_name_H-M   'P 1'
#
loop_
_entity.id
_entity.type
_entity.pdbx_description
1 polymer ?
#
loop_
_entity_poly.entity_id
_entity_poly.type
_entity_poly.pdbx_seq_one_letter_code
_entity_poly.pdbx_strand_id
1 'polypeptide(L)' 'MSASYSFHILPREVARKVKQFYENPENVRKFEKWYLKTYGVPYTKKVK' A
#
# COMPACT_ATOMS: atom_id res chain seq x y z
N MET A 1 3.90 25.82 -17.42
CA MET A 1 4.18 24.39 -17.27
C MET A 1 2.94 23.73 -16.70
N SER A 2 2.30 22.88 -17.50
CA SER A 2 0.93 22.43 -17.34
C SER A 2 0.77 21.41 -16.20
N ALA A 3 -0.13 21.71 -15.26
CA ALA A 3 -0.50 20.84 -14.12
C ALA A 3 -0.88 19.40 -14.52
N SER A 4 -1.21 19.16 -15.80
CA SER A 4 -1.56 17.85 -16.37
C SER A 4 -0.43 16.81 -16.37
N TYR A 5 0.85 17.21 -16.37
CA TYR A 5 1.97 16.26 -16.33
C TYR A 5 2.21 15.66 -14.93
N SER A 6 1.81 16.36 -13.87
CA SER A 6 2.03 15.94 -12.49
C SER A 6 1.08 14.82 -12.04
N PHE A 7 -0.10 14.70 -12.64
CA PHE A 7 -1.12 13.72 -12.22
C PHE A 7 -0.83 12.28 -12.68
N HIS A 8 -0.02 12.07 -13.72
CA HIS A 8 0.31 10.72 -14.22
C HIS A 8 1.57 10.11 -13.60
N ILE A 9 2.45 10.95 -13.02
CA ILE A 9 3.66 10.48 -12.32
C ILE A 9 3.29 9.96 -10.93
N LEU A 10 2.33 10.59 -10.25
CA LEU A 10 1.90 10.22 -8.90
C LEU A 10 1.39 8.77 -8.78
N PRO A 11 0.51 8.27 -9.68
CA PRO A 11 0.03 6.88 -9.60
C PRO A 11 1.15 5.85 -9.79
N ARG A 12 2.11 6.10 -10.68
CA ARG A 12 3.23 5.19 -10.94
C ARG A 12 4.19 5.13 -9.76
N GLU A 13 4.55 6.29 -9.21
CA GLU A 13 5.38 6.40 -8.02
C GLU A 13 4.72 5.73 -6.80
N VAL A 14 3.41 5.95 -6.61
CA VAL A 14 2.63 5.30 -5.55
C VAL A 14 2.59 3.79 -5.74
N ALA A 15 2.30 3.31 -6.96
CA ALA A 15 2.30 1.86 -7.23
C ALA A 15 3.67 1.22 -6.95
N ARG A 16 4.77 1.90 -7.31
CA ARG A 16 6.12 1.44 -7.00
C ARG A 16 6.37 1.36 -5.51
N LYS A 17 6.02 2.40 -4.75
CA LYS A 17 6.19 2.41 -3.28
C LYS A 17 5.31 1.38 -2.58
N VAL A 18 4.08 1.19 -3.05
CA VAL A 18 3.18 0.14 -2.55
C VAL A 18 3.78 -1.23 -2.81
N LYS A 19 4.32 -1.49 -4.01
CA LYS A 19 5.02 -2.74 -4.31
C LYS A 19 6.18 -2.98 -3.35
N GLN A 20 7.06 -1.98 -3.17
CA GLN A 20 8.19 -2.04 -2.24
C GLN A 20 7.76 -2.26 -0.79
N PHE A 21 6.63 -1.70 -0.39
CA PHE A 21 6.07 -1.91 0.94
C PHE A 21 5.72 -3.39 1.17
N TYR A 22 5.05 -4.03 0.20
CA TYR A 22 4.63 -5.43 0.28
C TYR A 22 5.77 -6.44 0.03
N GLU A 23 6.90 -6.02 -0.55
CA GLU A 23 8.11 -6.86 -0.69
C GLU A 23 8.80 -7.12 0.66
N ASN A 24 8.63 -6.23 1.65
CA ASN A 24 9.19 -6.42 2.98
C ASN A 24 8.17 -7.11 3.92
N PRO A 25 8.43 -8.34 4.40
CA PRO A 25 7.50 -9.08 5.26
C PRO A 25 7.25 -8.40 6.61
N GLU A 26 8.20 -7.61 7.12
CA GLU A 26 7.99 -6.87 8.37
C GLU A 26 6.96 -5.75 8.23
N ASN A 27 6.94 -5.08 7.08
CA ASN A 27 5.96 -4.04 6.78
C ASN A 27 4.56 -4.64 6.70
N VAL A 28 4.43 -5.80 6.05
CA VAL A 28 3.18 -6.57 5.99
C VAL A 28 2.72 -6.94 7.40
N ARG A 29 3.61 -7.49 8.23
CA ARG A 29 3.27 -7.86 9.62
C ARG A 29 2.83 -6.66 10.46
N LYS A 30 3.51 -5.50 10.31
CA LYS A 30 3.14 -4.26 11.00
C LYS A 30 1.76 -3.76 10.55
N PHE A 31 1.50 -3.80 9.24
CA PHE A 31 0.22 -3.45 8.66
C PHE A 31 -0.91 -4.36 9.17
N GLU A 32 -0.72 -5.68 9.16
CA GLU A 32 -1.73 -6.63 9.65
C GLU A 32 -2.05 -6.42 11.13
N LYS A 33 -1.03 -6.19 11.96
CA LYS A 33 -1.21 -5.85 13.38
C LYS A 33 -1.98 -4.55 13.56
N TRP A 34 -1.62 -3.51 12.82
CA TRP A 34 -2.34 -2.23 12.84
C TRP A 34 -3.80 -2.42 12.41
N TYR A 35 -4.03 -3.13 11.30
CA TYR A 35 -5.37 -3.39 10.76
C TYR A 35 -6.24 -4.14 11.76
N LEU A 36 -5.72 -5.21 12.36
CA LEU A 36 -6.42 -5.98 13.40
C LEU A 36 -6.74 -5.10 14.62
N LYS A 37 -5.80 -4.25 15.06
CA LYS A 37 -6.03 -3.33 16.18
C LYS A 37 -7.10 -2.29 15.86
N THR A 38 -7.11 -1.75 14.64
CA THR A 38 -8.01 -0.67 14.23
C THR A 38 -9.42 -1.16 13.95
N TYR A 39 -9.56 -2.31 13.29
CA TYR A 39 -10.86 -2.81 12.80
C TYR A 39 -11.37 -4.03 13.58
N GLY A 40 -10.58 -4.60 14.48
CA GLY A 40 -10.96 -5.78 15.27
C GLY A 40 -11.06 -7.08 14.46
N VAL A 41 -10.68 -7.07 13.17
CA VAL A 41 -10.74 -8.24 12.28
C VAL A 41 -9.43 -8.44 11.54
N PRO A 42 -9.00 -9.69 11.29
CA PRO A 42 -7.76 -9.96 10.57
C PRO A 42 -7.86 -9.48 9.11
N TYR A 43 -6.76 -8.94 8.59
CA TYR A 43 -6.67 -8.61 7.17
C TYR A 43 -6.68 -9.89 6.35
N THR A 44 -7.71 -10.10 5.53
CA THR A 44 -7.77 -11.24 4.60
C THR A 44 -7.34 -10.76 3.22
N LYS A 45 -6.09 -11.06 2.85
CA LYS A 45 -5.64 -10.84 1.47
C LYS A 45 -6.35 -11.86 0.57
N LYS A 46 -7.53 -11.51 0.04
CA LYS A 46 -8.16 -12.29 -1.04
C LYS A 46 -7.31 -12.10 -2.31
N VAL A 47 -6.30 -12.94 -2.48
CA VAL A 47 -5.65 -13.11 -3.78
C VAL A 47 -6.64 -13.94 -4.60
N LYS A 48 -7.33 -13.31 -5.55
CA LYS A 48 -8.00 -14.00 -6.66
C LYS A 48 -6.99 -14.16 -7.79
#